data_AF-A0A7I8BR60-F1
#
_entry.id   AF-A0A7I8BR60-F1
#
_cell.length_a   1.000
_cell.length_b   1.000
_cell.length_c   1.000
_cell.angle_alpha   90.00
_cell.angle_beta   90.00
_cell.angle_gamma   90.00
#
_symmetry.space_group_name_H-M   'P 1'
#
loop_
_entity.id
_entity.type
_entity.pdbx_description
1 polymer ?
#
loop_
_entity_poly.entity_id
_entity_poly.type
_entity_poly.pdbx_seq_one_letter_code
_entity_poly.pdbx_strand_id
1 'polypeptide(L)'
;MSASDGVTADRGRSAGARITFVGVLLVALGLALEIAVFMIATRSLPDTSAEWLGGLVNTDVSTLRAAAHLNTQTLLLCLLVQACAALATSLGIAEMMPARYRRPRLGLLVSLWFLNFAVPVGGMLCSIGALAIAAVLPQPRAQLPIVPVEEPEFAANLIGTVSYGRGARLKAELQNSEAGTSFRMTALLAMQTMPARTVSPLLQGMLADPLDDIRLLAYGILDNREKALTQQILVERPKLDAKLHPELSDAERAHANRTLAQLYSELIYENLVTGDVYRNAADQADGFAAAALEHDPNDAALWRLRGRLAIARRDLDGADAMLQRAIDCGFPRERMLPWLAETAYLRRDFARVRKLLAEMDNRAATPTLAAVLDFWKPRGPNAAQPRTI
;
A
#
# COMPACT_ATOMS: atom_id res chain seq x y z
N MET A 1 1.42 25.82 19.51
CA MET A 1 1.77 27.13 18.92
C MET A 1 2.57 26.89 17.65
N SER A 2 1.88 26.81 16.51
CA SER A 2 2.47 26.83 15.18
C SER A 2 1.34 27.12 14.20
N ALA A 3 1.37 28.30 13.57
CA ALA A 3 0.48 28.65 12.47
C ALA A 3 1.05 29.88 11.76
N SER A 4 1.96 29.66 10.82
CA SER A 4 2.13 30.54 9.66
C SER A 4 2.85 29.74 8.59
N ASP A 5 2.11 29.30 7.57
CA ASP A 5 2.63 29.13 6.21
C ASP A 5 1.47 28.80 5.28
N GLY A 6 0.89 29.86 4.72
CA GLY A 6 -0.25 29.79 3.83
C GLY A 6 -0.27 30.93 2.83
N VAL A 7 0.88 31.32 2.25
CA VAL A 7 0.91 32.32 1.16
C VAL A 7 2.14 32.13 0.25
N THR A 8 2.18 31.11 -0.63
CA THR A 8 3.19 31.08 -1.73
C THR A 8 2.76 30.32 -3.01
N ALA A 9 1.47 30.04 -3.24
CA ALA A 9 1.08 29.23 -4.41
C ALA A 9 0.85 30.01 -5.73
N ASP A 10 0.66 31.35 -5.68
CA ASP A 10 0.13 32.08 -6.85
C ASP A 10 1.17 32.87 -7.68
N ARG A 11 2.40 33.05 -7.18
CA ARG A 11 3.46 33.80 -7.92
C ARG A 11 4.18 33.00 -9.01
N GLY A 12 4.08 31.67 -9.01
CA GLY A 12 4.82 30.81 -9.94
C GLY A 12 4.21 30.70 -11.35
N ARG A 13 2.88 30.79 -11.47
CA ARG A 13 2.17 30.61 -12.77
C ARG A 13 2.33 31.80 -13.70
N SER A 14 2.32 33.03 -13.17
CA SER A 14 2.41 34.25 -13.98
C SER A 14 3.82 34.51 -14.52
N ALA A 15 4.87 34.11 -13.79
CA ALA A 15 6.25 34.17 -14.26
C ALA A 15 6.52 33.13 -15.36
N GLY A 16 6.00 31.91 -15.19
CA GLY A 16 6.12 30.84 -16.19
C GLY A 16 5.49 31.21 -17.54
N ALA A 17 4.31 31.84 -17.54
CA ALA A 17 3.61 32.26 -18.76
C ALA A 17 4.32 33.40 -19.53
N ARG A 18 4.99 34.31 -18.84
CA ARG A 18 5.78 35.38 -19.50
C ARG A 18 7.05 34.82 -20.15
N ILE A 19 7.71 33.88 -19.48
CA ILE A 19 8.94 33.25 -19.97
C ILE A 19 8.66 32.44 -21.24
N THR A 20 7.55 31.71 -21.28
CA THR A 20 7.15 30.96 -22.48
C THR A 20 6.78 31.88 -23.64
N PHE A 21 6.11 33.01 -23.38
CA PHE A 21 5.76 33.97 -24.44
C PHE A 21 7.00 34.61 -25.10
N VAL A 22 7.99 35.02 -24.30
CA VAL A 22 9.26 35.56 -24.82
C VAL A 22 10.02 34.51 -25.63
N GLY A 23 10.04 33.26 -25.16
CA GLY A 23 10.66 32.16 -25.89
C GLY A 23 10.04 31.93 -27.27
N VAL A 24 8.71 31.93 -27.36
CA VAL A 24 7.98 31.77 -28.63
C VAL A 24 8.26 32.93 -29.60
N LEU A 25 8.32 34.17 -29.10
CA LEU A 25 8.63 35.34 -29.93
C LEU A 25 10.03 35.25 -30.55
N LEU A 26 11.03 34.79 -29.78
CA LEU A 26 12.40 34.61 -30.24
C LEU A 26 12.53 33.51 -31.30
N VAL A 27 11.78 32.41 -31.13
CA VAL A 27 11.71 31.34 -32.15
C VAL A 27 11.07 31.85 -33.44
N ALA A 28 9.97 32.63 -33.34
CA ALA A 28 9.32 33.23 -34.51
C ALA A 28 10.23 34.24 -35.23
N LEU A 29 10.99 35.04 -34.48
CA LEU A 29 11.99 35.96 -35.04
C LEU A 29 13.08 35.19 -35.81
N GLY A 30 13.59 34.10 -35.22
CA GLY A 30 14.55 33.22 -35.88
C GLY A 30 14.03 32.66 -37.20
N LEU A 31 12.80 32.14 -37.21
CA LEU A 31 12.14 31.64 -38.43
C LEU A 31 11.99 32.74 -39.51
N ALA A 32 11.61 33.95 -39.12
CA ALA A 32 11.48 35.07 -40.04
C ALA A 32 12.83 35.46 -40.67
N LEU A 33 13.93 35.39 -39.90
CA LEU A 33 15.27 35.64 -40.40
C LEU A 33 15.74 34.52 -41.36
N GLU A 34 15.44 33.26 -41.08
CA GLU A 34 15.73 32.15 -42.03
C GLU A 34 14.98 32.31 -43.35
N ILE A 35 13.71 32.72 -43.29
CA ILE A 35 12.92 33.03 -44.50
C ILE A 35 13.55 34.21 -45.25
N ALA A 36 14.04 35.23 -44.55
CA ALA A 36 14.73 36.35 -45.18
C ALA A 36 16.03 35.90 -45.88
N VAL A 37 16.82 35.02 -45.26
CA VAL A 37 18.01 34.42 -45.89
C VAL A 37 17.63 33.65 -47.15
N PHE A 38 16.58 32.84 -47.10
CA PHE A 38 16.08 32.11 -48.27
C PHE A 38 15.60 33.05 -49.38
N MET A 39 14.91 34.15 -49.03
CA MET A 39 14.47 35.17 -49.99
C MET A 39 15.64 35.96 -50.60
N ILE A 40 16.70 36.21 -49.84
CA ILE A 40 17.92 36.85 -50.34
C ILE A 40 18.68 35.89 -51.27
N ALA A 41 18.78 34.61 -50.89
CA ALA A 41 19.45 33.57 -51.68
C ALA A 41 18.70 33.21 -52.98
N THR A 42 17.37 33.32 -53.01
CA THR A 42 16.59 33.12 -54.26
C THR A 42 16.63 34.31 -55.19
N ARG A 43 16.97 35.50 -54.68
CA ARG A 43 17.13 36.74 -55.46
C ARG A 43 18.58 37.04 -55.84
N SER A 44 19.55 36.25 -55.37
CA SER A 44 20.93 36.41 -55.80
C SER A 44 21.07 36.07 -57.29
N LEU A 45 21.97 36.78 -57.98
CA LEU A 45 22.21 36.60 -59.41
C LEU A 45 22.52 35.13 -59.72
N PRO A 46 22.01 34.60 -60.85
CA PRO A 46 22.32 33.23 -61.25
C PRO A 46 23.83 33.02 -61.33
N ASP A 47 24.31 31.92 -60.77
CA ASP A 47 25.73 31.54 -60.83
C ASP A 47 26.13 31.27 -62.28
N THR A 48 26.77 32.24 -62.92
CA THR A 48 27.32 32.12 -64.29
C THR A 48 28.52 31.19 -64.37
N SER A 49 28.94 30.58 -63.26
CA SER A 49 30.04 29.60 -63.20
C SER A 49 29.72 28.31 -63.94
N ALA A 50 28.45 27.87 -63.91
CA ALA A 50 27.97 26.72 -64.68
C ALA A 50 27.93 27.01 -66.19
N GLU A 51 27.56 28.24 -66.58
CA GLU A 51 27.51 28.69 -67.97
C GLU A 51 28.91 28.88 -68.58
N TRP A 52 29.90 29.26 -67.75
CA TRP A 52 31.32 29.35 -68.11
C TRP A 52 31.96 27.96 -68.33
N LEU A 53 31.71 27.00 -67.43
CA LEU A 53 32.17 25.61 -67.59
C LEU A 53 31.50 24.90 -68.79
N GLY A 54 30.29 25.31 -69.16
CA GLY A 54 29.56 24.82 -70.33
C GLY A 54 29.96 25.48 -71.67
N GLY A 55 30.88 26.46 -71.67
CA GLY A 55 31.37 27.12 -72.89
C GLY A 55 30.34 27.98 -73.62
N LEU A 56 29.22 28.34 -72.98
CA LEU A 56 28.06 28.95 -73.63
C LEU A 56 28.09 30.49 -73.67
N VAL A 57 29.05 31.15 -72.98
CA VAL A 57 29.08 32.61 -72.85
C VAL A 57 30.51 33.15 -72.94
N ASN A 58 30.74 34.12 -73.84
CA ASN A 58 31.99 34.85 -74.00
C ASN A 58 31.88 36.21 -73.26
N THR A 59 31.86 36.18 -71.92
CA THR A 59 31.76 37.37 -71.06
C THR A 59 33.14 37.87 -70.63
N ASP A 60 33.33 39.19 -70.60
CA ASP A 60 34.55 39.85 -70.12
C ASP A 60 34.94 39.40 -68.70
N VAL A 61 36.24 39.22 -68.46
CA VAL A 61 36.80 38.79 -67.16
C VAL A 61 36.46 39.79 -66.03
N SER A 62 36.27 41.07 -66.37
CA SER A 62 35.90 42.13 -65.42
C SER A 62 34.47 42.00 -64.89
N THR A 63 33.50 41.60 -65.74
CA THR A 63 32.10 41.41 -65.35
C THR A 63 31.93 40.17 -64.48
N LEU A 64 32.69 39.10 -64.78
CA LEU A 64 32.74 37.88 -63.97
C LEU A 64 33.32 38.15 -62.56
N ARG A 65 34.40 38.93 -62.47
CA ARG A 65 34.99 39.29 -61.17
C ARG A 65 34.04 40.16 -60.33
N ALA A 66 33.33 41.09 -60.95
CA ALA A 66 32.33 41.91 -60.27
C ALA A 66 31.15 41.07 -59.75
N ALA A 67 30.65 40.13 -60.56
CA ALA A 67 29.60 39.20 -60.14
C ALA A 67 30.04 38.26 -59.00
N ALA A 68 31.27 37.73 -59.06
CA ALA A 68 31.83 36.89 -58.01
C ALA A 68 32.01 37.64 -56.69
N HIS A 69 32.46 38.91 -56.73
CA HIS A 69 32.53 39.76 -55.54
C HIS A 69 31.14 40.01 -54.92
N LEU A 70 30.13 40.28 -55.76
CA LEU A 70 28.76 40.48 -55.30
C LEU A 70 28.19 39.21 -54.67
N ASN A 71 28.39 38.04 -55.29
CA ASN A 71 27.95 36.74 -54.76
C ASN A 71 28.69 36.36 -53.47
N THR A 72 29.96 36.72 -53.33
CA THR A 72 30.71 36.53 -52.08
C THR A 72 30.15 37.41 -50.97
N GLN A 73 29.82 38.66 -51.27
CA GLN A 73 29.21 39.59 -50.30
C GLN A 73 27.81 39.13 -49.88
N THR A 74 26.98 38.66 -50.80
CA THR A 74 25.65 38.12 -50.47
C THR A 74 25.75 36.83 -49.66
N LEU A 75 26.68 35.92 -49.98
CA LEU A 75 26.93 34.72 -49.18
C LEU A 75 27.34 35.07 -47.74
N LEU A 76 28.28 36.00 -47.57
CA LEU A 76 28.71 36.45 -46.24
C LEU A 76 27.56 37.08 -45.46
N LEU A 77 26.72 37.87 -46.11
CA LEU A 77 25.53 38.46 -45.50
C LEU A 77 24.52 37.38 -45.11
N CYS A 78 24.27 36.39 -45.96
CA CYS A 78 23.41 35.25 -45.65
C CYS A 78 23.93 34.45 -44.45
N LEU A 79 25.23 34.19 -44.36
CA LEU A 79 25.84 33.50 -43.22
C LEU A 79 25.71 34.30 -41.92
N LEU A 80 25.89 35.63 -41.98
CA LEU A 80 25.73 36.50 -40.81
C LEU A 80 24.28 36.50 -40.32
N VAL A 81 23.32 36.68 -41.23
CA VAL A 81 21.90 36.66 -40.89
C VAL A 81 21.48 35.28 -40.36
N GLN A 82 22.01 34.18 -40.93
CA GLN A 82 21.77 32.82 -40.43
C GLN A 82 22.36 32.61 -39.02
N ALA A 83 23.55 33.15 -38.73
CA ALA A 83 24.14 33.09 -37.39
C ALA A 83 23.27 33.83 -36.35
N CYS A 84 22.70 34.98 -36.72
CA CYS A 84 21.74 35.72 -35.89
C CYS A 84 20.42 34.94 -35.71
N ALA A 85 19.90 34.33 -36.78
CA ALA A 85 18.70 33.51 -36.75
C ALA A 85 18.85 32.32 -35.79
N ALA A 86 19.96 31.59 -35.91
CA ALA A 86 20.30 30.45 -35.05
C ALA A 86 20.49 30.85 -33.58
N LEU A 87 20.96 32.07 -33.31
CA LEU A 87 21.13 32.58 -31.95
C LEU A 87 19.78 32.94 -31.32
N ALA A 88 18.88 33.56 -32.09
CA ALA A 88 17.53 33.85 -31.65
C ALA A 88 16.73 32.56 -31.34
N THR A 89 16.80 31.55 -32.21
CA THR A 89 16.12 30.26 -31.98
C THR A 89 16.70 29.51 -30.78
N SER A 90 18.02 29.46 -30.61
CA SER A 90 18.69 28.84 -29.46
C SER A 90 18.25 29.47 -28.13
N LEU A 91 18.22 30.80 -28.05
CA LEU A 91 17.75 31.52 -26.87
C LEU A 91 16.26 31.26 -26.59
N GLY A 92 15.43 31.26 -27.63
CA GLY A 92 14.00 30.98 -27.51
C GLY A 92 13.72 29.58 -26.95
N ILE A 93 14.39 28.56 -27.49
CA ILE A 93 14.24 27.17 -27.05
C ILE A 93 14.79 26.97 -25.63
N ALA A 94 15.91 27.61 -25.29
CA ALA A 94 16.46 27.56 -23.94
C ALA A 94 15.52 28.17 -22.88
N GLU A 95 14.77 29.23 -23.23
CA GLU A 95 13.75 29.81 -22.36
C GLU A 95 12.47 28.97 -22.25
N MET A 96 12.14 28.18 -23.26
CA MET A 96 11.01 27.24 -23.20
C MET A 96 11.32 25.98 -22.37
N MET A 97 12.61 25.67 -22.16
CA MET A 97 13.04 24.50 -21.39
C MET A 97 12.83 24.63 -19.86
N PRO A 98 12.47 23.57 -19.14
CA PRO A 98 12.38 23.57 -17.68
C PRO A 98 13.72 23.89 -17.01
N ALA A 99 13.70 24.61 -15.88
CA ALA A 99 14.91 25.11 -15.18
C ALA A 99 15.96 24.02 -14.86
N ARG A 100 15.54 22.75 -14.76
CA ARG A 100 16.42 21.59 -14.50
C ARG A 100 17.31 21.23 -15.69
N TYR A 101 16.83 21.42 -16.92
CA TYR A 101 17.58 21.11 -18.14
C TYR A 101 18.48 22.26 -18.60
N ARG A 102 18.35 23.45 -18.01
CA ARG A 102 19.15 24.63 -18.36
C ARG A 102 20.58 24.59 -17.82
N ARG A 103 21.06 23.51 -17.19
CA ARG A 103 22.41 23.43 -16.61
C ARG A 103 23.23 22.33 -17.29
N PRO A 104 24.46 22.58 -17.74
CA PRO A 104 25.16 23.88 -17.83
C PRO A 104 24.61 24.79 -18.95
N ARG A 105 24.35 26.07 -18.65
CA ARG A 105 23.70 27.02 -19.59
C ARG A 105 24.49 27.23 -20.88
N LEU A 106 25.81 27.38 -20.75
CA LEU A 106 26.68 27.68 -21.88
C LEU A 106 26.75 26.51 -22.87
N GLY A 107 26.95 25.28 -22.35
CA GLY A 107 27.02 24.08 -23.19
C GLY A 107 25.73 23.82 -23.97
N LEU A 108 24.58 24.08 -23.33
CA LEU A 108 23.27 23.97 -23.98
C LEU A 108 23.09 25.01 -25.09
N LEU A 109 23.41 26.28 -24.81
CA LEU A 109 23.24 27.35 -25.80
C LEU A 109 24.16 27.16 -27.01
N VAL A 110 25.41 26.74 -26.78
CA VAL A 110 26.38 26.47 -27.86
C VAL A 110 25.93 25.29 -28.71
N SER A 111 25.45 24.19 -28.11
CA SER A 111 25.00 23.03 -28.87
C SER A 111 23.75 23.31 -29.68
N LEU A 112 22.77 24.02 -29.11
CA LEU A 112 21.57 24.45 -29.83
C LEU A 112 21.91 25.44 -30.94
N TRP A 113 22.79 26.41 -30.69
CA TRP A 113 23.22 27.37 -31.70
C TRP A 113 23.91 26.67 -32.87
N PHE A 114 24.86 25.77 -32.58
CA PHE A 114 25.56 25.00 -33.60
C PHE A 114 24.60 24.15 -34.45
N LEU A 115 23.66 23.44 -33.80
CA LEU A 115 22.66 22.62 -34.50
C LEU A 115 21.75 23.45 -35.41
N ASN A 116 21.24 24.59 -34.92
CA ASN A 116 20.37 25.48 -35.69
C ASN A 116 21.12 26.23 -36.81
N PHE A 117 22.41 26.51 -36.63
CA PHE A 117 23.24 27.13 -37.66
C PHE A 117 23.59 26.14 -38.79
N ALA A 118 23.95 24.89 -38.44
CA ALA A 118 24.39 23.89 -39.41
C ALA A 118 23.26 23.35 -40.30
N VAL A 119 22.04 23.24 -39.76
CA VAL A 119 20.87 22.75 -40.50
C VAL A 119 19.74 23.77 -40.37
N PRO A 120 19.66 24.76 -41.28
CA PRO A 120 18.57 25.74 -41.30
C PRO A 120 17.21 25.06 -41.38
N VAL A 121 16.21 25.56 -40.64
CA VAL A 121 14.85 24.98 -40.47
C VAL A 121 14.82 23.59 -39.81
N GLY A 122 15.63 22.64 -40.27
CA GLY A 122 15.69 21.27 -39.74
C GLY A 122 16.19 21.21 -38.30
N GLY A 123 17.20 22.02 -37.94
CA GLY A 123 17.68 22.14 -36.56
C GLY A 123 16.60 22.64 -35.60
N MET A 124 15.78 23.60 -36.05
CA MET A 124 14.66 24.15 -35.28
C MET A 124 13.55 23.11 -35.09
N LEU A 125 13.18 22.39 -36.15
CA LEU A 125 12.16 21.33 -36.07
C LEU A 125 12.61 20.18 -35.15
N CYS A 126 13.87 19.74 -35.25
CA CYS A 126 14.42 18.67 -34.42
C CYS A 126 14.44 19.05 -32.94
N SER A 127 14.83 20.28 -32.61
CA SER A 127 14.91 20.75 -31.23
C SER A 127 13.54 20.95 -30.58
N ILE A 128 12.55 21.48 -31.33
CA ILE A 128 11.16 21.56 -30.87
C ILE A 128 10.54 20.16 -30.73
N GLY A 129 10.77 19.26 -31.70
CA GLY A 129 10.29 17.89 -31.67
C GLY A 129 10.83 17.08 -30.50
N ALA A 130 12.12 17.23 -30.18
CA ALA A 130 12.73 16.62 -29.00
C ALA A 130 12.07 17.09 -27.69
N LEU A 131 11.74 18.38 -27.59
CA LEU A 131 11.06 18.93 -26.42
C LEU A 131 9.61 18.39 -26.29
N ALA A 132 8.90 18.25 -27.42
CA ALA A 132 7.57 17.66 -27.45
C ALA A 132 7.57 16.18 -27.02
N ILE A 133 8.52 15.39 -27.51
CA ILE A 133 8.67 13.98 -27.11
C ILE A 133 9.00 13.87 -25.61
N ALA A 134 9.92 14.69 -25.11
CA ALA A 134 10.28 14.73 -23.69
C ALA A 134 9.10 15.14 -22.78
N ALA A 135 8.14 15.92 -23.28
CA ALA A 135 6.93 16.29 -22.54
C ALA A 135 5.88 15.16 -22.47
N VAL A 136 5.87 14.23 -23.44
CA VAL A 136 4.91 13.12 -23.52
C VAL A 136 5.41 11.88 -22.75
N LEU A 137 6.73 11.68 -22.66
CA LEU A 137 7.31 10.51 -21.97
C LEU A 137 7.15 10.60 -20.44
N PRO A 138 6.76 9.50 -19.77
CA PRO A 138 6.61 9.46 -18.32
C PRO A 138 7.95 9.70 -17.62
N GLN A 139 7.95 10.61 -16.63
CA GLN A 139 9.14 10.89 -15.84
C GLN A 139 9.57 9.66 -15.03
N PRO A 140 10.86 9.25 -15.09
CA PRO A 140 11.42 8.32 -14.12
C PRO A 140 11.22 8.90 -12.73
N ARG A 141 10.59 8.15 -11.83
CA ARG A 141 10.44 8.55 -10.43
C ARG A 141 11.83 8.86 -9.89
N ALA A 142 11.99 10.06 -9.33
CA ALA A 142 13.23 10.46 -8.67
C ALA A 142 13.65 9.33 -7.72
N GLN A 143 14.88 8.85 -7.90
CA GLN A 143 15.49 7.90 -6.98
C GLN A 143 15.46 8.55 -5.60
N LEU A 144 14.62 8.00 -4.71
CA LEU A 144 14.61 8.39 -3.32
C LEU A 144 16.03 8.12 -2.79
N PRO A 145 16.65 9.05 -2.05
CA PRO A 145 17.97 8.81 -1.50
C PRO A 145 17.89 7.58 -0.59
N ILE A 146 18.68 6.56 -0.91
CA ILE A 146 18.90 5.42 -0.02
C ILE A 146 19.77 5.96 1.11
N VAL A 147 19.16 6.31 2.23
CA VAL A 147 19.85 6.73 3.44
C VAL A 147 20.16 5.46 4.23
N PRO A 148 21.44 5.16 4.54
CA PRO A 148 21.76 4.14 5.52
C PRO A 148 21.22 4.63 6.87
N VAL A 149 20.24 3.91 7.39
CA VAL A 149 19.71 4.10 8.74
C VAL A 149 20.56 3.23 9.66
N GLU A 150 21.09 3.79 10.74
CA GLU A 150 21.76 2.98 11.78
C GLU A 150 20.80 1.91 12.29
N GLU A 151 21.32 0.70 12.56
CA GLU A 151 20.51 -0.34 13.20
C GLU A 151 19.98 0.22 14.54
N PRO A 152 18.66 0.23 14.75
CA PRO A 152 18.12 0.72 16.00
C PRO A 152 18.60 -0.18 17.15
N GLU A 153 19.36 0.39 18.08
CA GLU A 153 19.76 -0.33 19.29
C GLU A 153 18.52 -0.67 20.13
N PHE A 154 18.34 -1.97 20.36
CA PHE A 154 17.18 -2.51 21.02
C PHE A 154 17.26 -2.21 22.53
N ALA A 155 16.47 -1.26 23.01
CA ALA A 155 16.33 -0.94 24.43
C ALA A 155 15.61 -2.10 25.17
N ALA A 156 16.38 -3.08 25.65
CA ALA A 156 15.89 -4.24 26.40
C ALA A 156 15.16 -3.87 27.71
N ASN A 157 15.35 -2.66 28.21
CA ASN A 157 14.70 -2.11 29.40
C ASN A 157 13.23 -1.67 29.18
N LEU A 158 12.76 -1.59 27.92
CA LEU A 158 11.35 -1.31 27.60
C LEU A 158 10.46 -2.57 27.57
N ILE A 159 11.03 -3.75 27.88
CA ILE A 159 10.36 -5.07 27.84
C ILE A 159 9.31 -5.24 28.96
N GLY A 160 9.17 -4.28 29.88
CA GLY A 160 8.31 -4.40 31.06
C GLY A 160 6.80 -4.49 30.81
N THR A 161 6.25 -4.04 29.69
CA THR A 161 4.77 -3.88 29.60
C THR A 161 4.10 -4.19 28.26
N VAL A 162 4.83 -4.55 27.20
CA VAL A 162 4.22 -4.70 25.86
C VAL A 162 4.62 -6.04 25.24
N SER A 163 3.84 -7.07 25.56
CA SER A 163 3.97 -8.50 25.16
C SER A 163 3.74 -8.78 23.66
N TYR A 164 4.00 -7.83 22.76
CA TYR A 164 3.63 -7.95 21.34
C TYR A 164 4.77 -8.46 20.44
N GLY A 165 5.99 -8.64 20.97
CA GLY A 165 7.16 -9.09 20.19
C GLY A 165 7.70 -10.50 20.50
N ARG A 166 7.59 -10.99 21.75
CA ARG A 166 8.15 -12.31 22.13
C ARG A 166 7.46 -13.46 21.39
N GLY A 167 6.14 -13.42 21.28
CA GLY A 167 5.38 -14.45 20.59
C GLY A 167 5.66 -14.52 19.09
N ALA A 168 5.82 -13.37 18.43
CA ALA A 168 6.09 -13.32 16.99
C ALA A 168 7.50 -13.86 16.66
N ARG A 169 8.51 -13.53 17.49
CA ARG A 169 9.87 -14.07 17.34
C ARG A 169 9.91 -15.56 17.61
N LEU A 170 9.33 -16.03 18.71
CA LEU A 170 9.27 -17.47 19.03
C LEU A 170 8.54 -18.24 17.93
N LYS A 171 7.44 -17.70 17.40
CA LYS A 171 6.73 -18.26 16.26
C LYS A 171 7.61 -18.33 15.01
N ALA A 172 8.25 -17.23 14.63
CA ALA A 172 9.11 -17.19 13.45
C ALA A 172 10.28 -18.17 13.56
N GLU A 173 10.85 -18.31 14.75
CA GLU A 173 11.95 -19.23 15.03
C GLU A 173 11.51 -20.70 14.94
N LEU A 174 10.35 -21.03 15.48
CA LEU A 174 9.81 -22.38 15.42
C LEU A 174 9.44 -22.79 13.99
N GLN A 175 8.94 -21.83 13.21
CA GLN A 175 8.64 -22.00 11.80
C GLN A 175 9.89 -22.05 10.92
N ASN A 176 11.05 -21.59 11.42
CA ASN A 176 12.30 -21.68 10.72
C ASN A 176 12.89 -23.10 10.86
N SER A 177 12.75 -23.92 9.81
CA SER A 177 13.32 -25.25 9.77
C SER A 177 14.85 -25.27 9.75
N GLU A 178 15.50 -24.15 9.40
CA GLU A 178 16.96 -24.01 9.37
C GLU A 178 17.54 -23.64 10.74
N ALA A 179 16.71 -23.30 11.72
CA ALA A 179 17.15 -22.97 13.07
C ALA A 179 17.67 -24.21 13.82
N GLY A 180 18.66 -24.01 14.69
CA GLY A 180 19.25 -25.09 15.48
C GLY A 180 18.23 -25.78 16.39
N THR A 181 18.26 -27.11 16.44
CA THR A 181 17.29 -27.96 17.19
C THR A 181 17.12 -27.54 18.66
N SER A 182 18.22 -27.24 19.36
CA SER A 182 18.18 -26.81 20.77
C SER A 182 17.45 -25.48 20.97
N PHE A 183 17.58 -24.56 20.01
CA PHE A 183 16.93 -23.26 20.05
C PHE A 183 15.43 -23.38 19.74
N ARG A 184 15.06 -24.23 18.78
CA ARG A 184 13.65 -24.57 18.49
C ARG A 184 12.97 -25.26 19.68
N MET A 185 13.64 -26.19 20.35
CA MET A 185 13.13 -26.82 21.57
C MET A 185 12.93 -25.83 22.73
N THR A 186 13.88 -24.91 22.91
CA THR A 186 13.75 -23.83 23.91
C THR A 186 12.55 -22.94 23.60
N ALA A 187 12.30 -22.65 22.31
CA ALA A 187 11.15 -21.88 21.88
C ALA A 187 9.83 -22.63 22.13
N LEU A 188 9.76 -23.95 21.93
CA LEU A 188 8.58 -24.78 22.26
C LEU A 188 8.25 -24.73 23.74
N LEU A 189 9.26 -24.86 24.61
CA LEU A 189 9.07 -24.77 26.06
C LEU A 189 8.60 -23.37 26.48
N ALA A 190 9.19 -22.32 25.90
CA ALA A 190 8.80 -20.94 26.19
C ALA A 190 7.35 -20.65 25.80
N MET A 191 6.86 -21.25 24.71
CA MET A 191 5.47 -21.10 24.25
C MET A 191 4.43 -21.67 25.22
N GLN A 192 4.77 -22.61 26.11
CA GLN A 192 3.80 -23.17 27.05
C GLN A 192 3.18 -22.11 27.98
N THR A 193 3.90 -21.01 28.21
CA THR A 193 3.45 -19.89 29.05
C THR A 193 2.55 -18.89 28.31
N MET A 194 2.42 -19.03 26.99
CA MET A 194 1.61 -18.13 26.17
C MET A 194 0.12 -18.54 26.16
N PRO A 195 -0.80 -17.62 25.82
CA PRO A 195 -2.22 -17.94 25.72
C PRO A 195 -2.48 -19.07 24.74
N ALA A 196 -3.24 -20.07 25.18
CA ALA A 196 -3.43 -21.33 24.49
C ALA A 196 -3.97 -21.18 23.06
N ARG A 197 -4.95 -20.30 22.85
CA ARG A 197 -5.49 -20.00 21.51
C ARG A 197 -4.41 -19.58 20.50
N THR A 198 -3.34 -18.93 20.94
CA THR A 198 -2.24 -18.52 20.07
C THR A 198 -1.27 -19.67 19.82
N VAL A 199 -1.08 -20.54 20.81
CA VAL A 199 -0.06 -21.59 20.81
C VAL A 199 -0.55 -22.87 20.14
N SER A 200 -1.79 -23.31 20.41
CA SER A 200 -2.31 -24.57 19.90
C SER A 200 -2.26 -24.69 18.38
N PRO A 201 -2.63 -23.67 17.57
CA PRO A 201 -2.47 -23.74 16.12
C PRO A 201 -1.00 -23.87 15.68
N LEU A 202 -0.07 -23.28 16.42
CA LEU A 202 1.36 -23.40 16.13
C LEU A 202 1.85 -24.82 16.45
N LEU A 203 1.47 -25.36 17.61
CA LEU A 203 1.81 -26.74 18.00
C LEU A 203 1.24 -27.77 17.03
N GLN A 204 0.01 -27.57 16.54
CA GLN A 204 -0.58 -28.42 15.50
C GLN A 204 0.26 -28.41 14.21
N GLY A 205 0.77 -27.24 13.81
CA GLY A 205 1.72 -27.15 12.68
C GLY A 205 3.03 -27.90 12.92
N MET A 206 3.51 -27.97 14.17
CA MET A 206 4.72 -28.71 14.54
C MET A 206 4.54 -30.23 14.57
N LEU A 207 3.29 -30.74 14.49
CA LEU A 207 3.05 -32.18 14.39
C LEU A 207 3.57 -32.78 13.06
N ALA A 208 3.76 -31.95 12.04
CA ALA A 208 4.33 -32.32 10.76
C ALA A 208 5.84 -31.98 10.64
N ASP A 209 6.50 -31.61 11.73
CA ASP A 209 7.92 -31.25 11.71
C ASP A 209 8.80 -32.46 11.35
N PRO A 210 9.90 -32.28 10.59
CA PRO A 210 10.84 -33.37 10.29
C PRO A 210 11.59 -33.90 11.52
N LEU A 211 11.67 -33.14 12.62
CA LEU A 211 12.34 -33.58 13.84
C LEU A 211 11.37 -34.27 14.80
N ASP A 212 11.64 -35.53 15.11
CA ASP A 212 10.79 -36.35 15.97
C ASP A 212 10.61 -35.76 17.38
N ASP A 213 11.66 -35.22 17.98
CA ASP A 213 11.60 -34.63 19.33
C ASP A 213 10.64 -33.44 19.41
N ILE A 214 10.62 -32.60 18.36
CA ILE A 214 9.73 -31.44 18.25
C ILE A 214 8.28 -31.92 18.13
N ARG A 215 8.04 -32.91 17.27
CA ARG A 215 6.72 -33.50 17.05
C ARG A 215 6.17 -34.15 18.32
N LEU A 216 6.99 -34.94 19.03
CA LEU A 216 6.60 -35.60 20.27
C LEU A 216 6.33 -34.60 21.39
N LEU A 217 7.17 -33.58 21.53
CA LEU A 217 6.96 -32.53 22.53
C LEU A 217 5.68 -31.74 22.23
N ALA A 218 5.44 -31.36 20.97
CA ALA A 218 4.22 -30.67 20.57
C ALA A 218 2.96 -31.51 20.84
N TYR A 219 3.00 -32.80 20.51
CA TYR A 219 1.91 -33.74 20.82
C TYR A 219 1.66 -33.83 22.33
N GLY A 220 2.71 -34.02 23.13
CA GLY A 220 2.59 -34.12 24.59
C GLY A 220 2.01 -32.85 25.22
N ILE A 221 2.35 -31.66 24.72
CA ILE A 221 1.77 -30.41 25.20
C ILE A 221 0.29 -30.33 24.86
N LEU A 222 -0.10 -30.64 23.62
CA LEU A 222 -1.51 -30.60 23.19
C LEU A 222 -2.37 -31.61 23.95
N ASP A 223 -1.92 -32.85 24.06
CA ASP A 223 -2.60 -33.93 24.76
C ASP A 223 -2.80 -33.63 26.25
N ASN A 224 -1.77 -33.07 26.93
CA ASN A 224 -1.89 -32.67 28.33
C ASN A 224 -2.96 -31.59 28.52
N ARG A 225 -3.10 -30.64 27.59
CA ARG A 225 -4.14 -29.59 27.67
C ARG A 225 -5.53 -30.16 27.45
N GLU A 226 -5.70 -31.00 26.44
CA GLU A 226 -6.98 -31.68 26.16
C GLU A 226 -7.40 -32.54 27.36
N LYS A 227 -6.48 -33.30 27.93
CA LYS A 227 -6.72 -34.11 29.13
C LYS A 227 -7.11 -33.26 30.33
N ALA A 228 -6.44 -32.13 30.56
CA ALA A 228 -6.78 -31.24 31.67
C ALA A 228 -8.22 -30.71 31.58
N LEU A 229 -8.64 -30.25 30.40
CA LEU A 229 -10.03 -29.79 30.18
C LEU A 229 -11.03 -30.95 30.25
N THR A 230 -10.69 -32.11 29.67
CA THR A 230 -11.56 -33.29 29.70
C THR A 230 -11.75 -33.81 31.11
N GLN A 231 -10.71 -33.82 31.95
CA GLN A 231 -10.82 -34.19 33.36
C GLN A 231 -11.77 -33.26 34.12
N GLN A 232 -11.69 -31.94 33.89
CA GLN A 232 -12.62 -30.99 34.51
C GLN A 232 -14.07 -31.25 34.06
N ILE A 233 -14.29 -31.55 32.78
CA ILE A 233 -15.62 -31.95 32.26
C ILE A 233 -16.12 -33.22 32.95
N LEU A 234 -15.26 -34.23 33.13
CA LEU A 234 -15.62 -35.49 33.79
C LEU A 234 -15.96 -35.30 35.28
N VAL A 235 -15.41 -34.28 35.94
CA VAL A 235 -15.73 -33.94 37.34
C VAL A 235 -17.03 -33.15 37.45
N GLU A 236 -17.30 -32.22 36.53
CA GLU A 236 -18.50 -31.38 36.60
C GLU A 236 -19.76 -32.09 36.10
N ARG A 237 -19.65 -32.96 35.10
CA ARG A 237 -20.80 -33.62 34.46
C ARG A 237 -21.66 -34.47 35.41
N PRO A 238 -21.09 -35.29 36.33
CA PRO A 238 -21.89 -36.09 37.27
C PRO A 238 -22.78 -35.25 38.19
N LYS A 239 -22.40 -34.00 38.51
CA LYS A 239 -23.18 -33.10 39.38
C LYS A 239 -24.57 -32.80 38.83
N LEU A 240 -24.77 -32.97 37.52
CA LEU A 240 -26.08 -32.79 36.88
C LEU A 240 -27.03 -33.95 37.13
N ASP A 241 -26.53 -35.16 37.44
CA ASP A 241 -27.38 -36.32 37.69
C ASP A 241 -28.01 -36.24 39.09
N ALA A 242 -29.33 -36.10 39.14
CA ALA A 242 -30.09 -36.01 40.38
C ALA A 242 -30.06 -37.29 41.21
N LYS A 243 -29.78 -38.45 40.58
CA LYS A 243 -29.69 -39.72 41.29
C LYS A 243 -28.35 -39.91 41.98
N LEU A 244 -27.26 -39.44 41.34
CA LEU A 244 -25.91 -39.54 41.90
C LEU A 244 -25.67 -38.51 43.00
N HIS A 245 -26.25 -37.31 42.84
CA HIS A 245 -26.05 -36.19 43.76
C HIS A 245 -27.38 -35.55 44.17
N PRO A 246 -28.21 -36.20 44.99
CA PRO A 246 -29.50 -35.65 45.43
C PRO A 246 -29.35 -34.40 46.32
N GLU A 247 -28.19 -34.18 46.94
CA GLU A 247 -27.89 -33.07 47.83
C GLU A 247 -27.71 -31.71 47.14
N LEU A 248 -27.39 -31.72 45.84
CA LEU A 248 -27.12 -30.52 45.05
C LEU A 248 -28.41 -29.77 44.71
N SER A 249 -28.44 -28.49 45.06
CA SER A 249 -29.52 -27.55 44.74
C SER A 249 -29.60 -27.26 43.25
N ASP A 250 -30.78 -26.84 42.76
CA ASP A 250 -30.98 -26.45 41.36
C ASP A 250 -30.06 -25.31 40.92
N ALA A 251 -29.71 -24.38 41.83
CA ALA A 251 -28.75 -23.32 41.56
C ALA A 251 -27.32 -23.85 41.36
N GLU A 252 -26.93 -24.88 42.11
CA GLU A 252 -25.61 -25.51 41.98
C GLU A 252 -25.52 -26.33 40.69
N ARG A 253 -26.61 -26.99 40.30
CA ARG A 253 -26.71 -27.65 38.98
C ARG A 253 -26.66 -26.64 37.84
N ALA A 254 -27.32 -25.50 37.97
CA ALA A 254 -27.23 -24.41 37.00
C ALA A 254 -25.79 -23.87 36.88
N HIS A 255 -25.07 -23.74 38.00
CA HIS A 255 -23.65 -23.40 38.00
C HIS A 255 -22.78 -24.47 37.32
N ALA A 256 -23.06 -25.76 37.55
CA ALA A 256 -22.37 -26.85 36.84
C ALA A 256 -22.64 -26.80 35.32
N ASN A 257 -23.88 -26.55 34.89
CA ASN A 257 -24.24 -26.31 33.49
C ASN A 257 -23.44 -25.13 32.90
N ARG A 258 -23.38 -23.99 33.60
CA ARG A 258 -22.58 -22.82 33.18
C ARG A 258 -21.11 -23.19 33.01
N THR A 259 -20.55 -23.95 33.95
CA THR A 259 -19.14 -24.38 33.93
C THR A 259 -18.87 -25.32 32.76
N LEU A 260 -19.73 -26.31 32.53
CA LEU A 260 -19.61 -27.23 31.39
C LEU A 260 -19.68 -26.50 30.05
N ALA A 261 -20.60 -25.54 29.90
CA ALA A 261 -20.69 -24.71 28.70
C ALA A 261 -19.38 -23.97 28.41
N GLN A 262 -18.74 -23.42 29.45
CA GLN A 262 -17.44 -22.75 29.34
C GLN A 262 -16.33 -23.72 28.97
N LEU A 263 -16.25 -24.89 29.62
CA LEU A 263 -15.21 -25.89 29.36
C LEU A 263 -15.28 -26.44 27.92
N TYR A 264 -16.46 -26.81 27.44
CA TYR A 264 -16.63 -27.23 26.05
C TYR A 264 -16.33 -26.11 25.06
N SER A 265 -16.72 -24.87 25.39
CA SER A 265 -16.32 -23.73 24.58
C SER A 265 -14.81 -23.44 24.61
N GLU A 266 -14.09 -23.81 25.66
CA GLU A 266 -12.65 -23.63 25.77
C GLU A 266 -11.90 -24.65 24.91
N LEU A 267 -12.36 -25.91 24.87
CA LEU A 267 -11.85 -26.92 23.92
C LEU A 267 -11.89 -26.39 22.48
N ILE A 268 -13.00 -25.74 22.12
CA ILE A 268 -13.19 -25.10 20.81
C ILE A 268 -12.27 -23.89 20.65
N TYR A 269 -12.19 -23.02 21.66
CA TYR A 269 -11.43 -21.77 21.60
C TYR A 269 -9.91 -22.01 21.51
N GLU A 270 -9.41 -23.06 22.17
CA GLU A 270 -8.03 -23.52 22.08
C GLU A 270 -7.75 -24.36 20.81
N ASN A 271 -8.73 -24.57 19.93
CA ASN A 271 -8.63 -25.42 18.73
C ASN A 271 -8.21 -26.88 19.01
N LEU A 272 -8.50 -27.43 20.19
CA LEU A 272 -8.10 -28.80 20.55
C LEU A 272 -9.00 -29.86 19.90
N VAL A 273 -10.23 -29.48 19.54
CA VAL A 273 -11.20 -30.36 18.86
C VAL A 273 -11.41 -29.91 17.41
N THR A 274 -11.51 -30.88 16.49
CA THR A 274 -11.74 -30.63 15.05
C THR A 274 -12.80 -31.58 14.48
N GLY A 275 -13.29 -31.29 13.27
CA GLY A 275 -14.23 -32.16 12.56
C GLY A 275 -15.53 -32.44 13.32
N ASP A 276 -15.88 -33.71 13.47
CA ASP A 276 -17.11 -34.12 14.15
C ASP A 276 -17.06 -33.93 15.66
N VAL A 277 -15.88 -34.06 16.28
CA VAL A 277 -15.68 -33.82 17.71
C VAL A 277 -15.93 -32.35 18.04
N TYR A 278 -15.51 -31.44 17.15
CA TYR A 278 -15.82 -30.01 17.26
C TYR A 278 -17.33 -29.76 17.25
N ARG A 279 -18.07 -30.38 16.33
CA ARG A 279 -19.53 -30.21 16.23
C ARG A 279 -20.23 -30.69 17.49
N ASN A 280 -19.86 -31.88 17.97
CA ASN A 280 -20.37 -32.41 19.23
C ASN A 280 -20.08 -31.46 20.40
N ALA A 281 -18.83 -30.99 20.54
CA ALA A 281 -18.46 -30.06 21.61
C ALA A 281 -19.25 -28.74 21.53
N ALA A 282 -19.52 -28.23 20.33
CA ALA A 282 -20.30 -27.01 20.13
C ALA A 282 -21.77 -27.21 20.55
N ASP A 283 -22.35 -28.36 20.22
CA ASP A 283 -23.73 -28.69 20.59
C ASP A 283 -23.85 -28.94 22.10
N GLN A 284 -22.87 -29.60 22.73
CA GLN A 284 -22.80 -29.73 24.18
C GLN A 284 -22.68 -28.36 24.87
N ALA A 285 -21.77 -27.51 24.39
CA ALA A 285 -21.58 -26.17 24.94
C ALA A 285 -22.87 -25.34 24.89
N ASP A 286 -23.58 -25.38 23.76
CA ASP A 286 -24.84 -24.65 23.57
C ASP A 286 -25.98 -25.24 24.43
N GLY A 287 -26.08 -26.56 24.52
CA GLY A 287 -27.08 -27.24 25.34
C GLY A 287 -26.93 -26.91 26.83
N PHE A 288 -25.71 -27.00 27.36
CA PHE A 288 -25.44 -26.62 28.75
C PHE A 288 -25.61 -25.12 29.00
N ALA A 289 -25.25 -24.26 28.04
CA ALA A 289 -25.50 -22.83 28.15
C ALA A 289 -27.01 -22.52 28.19
N ALA A 290 -27.82 -23.19 27.37
CA ALA A 290 -29.26 -23.05 27.38
C ALA A 290 -29.86 -23.47 28.72
N ALA A 291 -29.46 -24.63 29.26
CA ALA A 291 -29.92 -25.12 30.56
C ALA A 291 -29.53 -24.19 31.73
N ALA A 292 -28.33 -23.60 31.70
CA ALA A 292 -27.94 -22.60 32.70
C ALA A 292 -28.76 -21.29 32.60
N LEU A 293 -29.09 -20.87 31.37
CA LEU A 293 -29.91 -19.67 31.12
C LEU A 293 -31.38 -19.83 31.52
N GLU A 294 -31.90 -21.06 31.64
CA GLU A 294 -33.23 -21.30 32.23
C GLU A 294 -33.29 -20.86 33.69
N HIS A 295 -32.16 -20.91 34.41
CA HIS A 295 -32.05 -20.48 35.80
C HIS A 295 -31.67 -18.99 35.94
N ASP A 296 -30.69 -18.52 35.15
CA ASP A 296 -30.32 -17.11 35.09
C ASP A 296 -30.41 -16.56 33.65
N PRO A 297 -31.58 -16.04 33.23
CA PRO A 297 -31.77 -15.48 31.89
C PRO A 297 -30.98 -14.20 31.60
N ASN A 298 -30.35 -13.60 32.62
CA ASN A 298 -29.62 -12.34 32.51
C ASN A 298 -28.09 -12.54 32.40
N ASP A 299 -27.63 -13.78 32.26
CA ASP A 299 -26.22 -14.10 32.11
C ASP A 299 -25.67 -13.70 30.73
N ALA A 300 -25.19 -12.46 30.65
CA ALA A 300 -24.61 -11.88 29.44
C ALA A 300 -23.49 -12.73 28.80
N ALA A 301 -22.67 -13.41 29.62
CA ALA A 301 -21.53 -14.17 29.14
C ALA A 301 -21.96 -15.45 28.39
N LEU A 302 -23.04 -16.10 28.85
CA LEU A 302 -23.61 -17.27 28.19
C LEU A 302 -24.32 -16.87 26.89
N TRP A 303 -25.10 -15.79 26.87
CA TRP A 303 -25.69 -15.29 25.63
C TRP A 303 -24.64 -14.98 24.55
N ARG A 304 -23.53 -14.34 24.94
CA ARG A 304 -22.39 -14.09 24.03
C ARG A 304 -21.78 -15.39 23.52
N LEU A 305 -21.58 -16.38 24.41
CA LEU A 305 -21.02 -17.69 24.05
C LEU A 305 -21.91 -18.38 23.01
N ARG A 306 -23.22 -18.48 23.28
CA ARG A 306 -24.20 -19.09 22.37
C ARG A 306 -24.24 -18.39 21.01
N GLY A 307 -24.27 -17.05 21.01
CA GLY A 307 -24.22 -16.27 19.78
C GLY A 307 -22.99 -16.57 18.91
N ARG A 308 -21.81 -16.72 19.54
CA ARG A 308 -20.58 -17.10 18.82
C ARG A 308 -20.66 -18.52 18.22
N LEU A 309 -21.25 -19.48 18.93
CA LEU A 309 -21.46 -20.83 18.41
C LEU A 309 -22.48 -20.85 17.26
N ALA A 310 -23.53 -20.02 17.34
CA ALA A 310 -24.52 -19.87 16.28
C ALA A 310 -23.91 -19.31 14.98
N ILE A 311 -22.97 -18.35 15.05
CA ILE A 311 -22.20 -17.89 13.88
C ILE A 311 -21.48 -19.06 13.20
N ALA A 312 -20.79 -19.90 13.98
CA ALA A 312 -20.05 -21.04 13.46
C ALA A 312 -20.96 -22.07 12.76
N ARG A 313 -22.20 -22.23 13.26
CA ARG A 313 -23.23 -23.09 12.68
C ARG A 313 -24.02 -22.46 11.53
N ARG A 314 -23.71 -21.22 11.13
CA ARG A 314 -24.45 -20.43 10.13
C ARG A 314 -25.91 -20.15 10.50
N ASP A 315 -26.27 -20.28 11.78
CA ASP A 315 -27.54 -19.77 12.30
C ASP A 315 -27.37 -18.27 12.59
N LEU A 316 -27.42 -17.48 11.52
CA LEU A 316 -27.12 -16.05 11.60
C LEU A 316 -28.24 -15.27 12.33
N ASP A 317 -29.48 -15.73 12.23
CA ASP A 317 -30.66 -15.16 12.90
C ASP A 317 -30.62 -15.41 14.40
N GLY A 318 -30.35 -16.67 14.80
CA GLY A 318 -30.11 -17.00 16.21
C GLY A 318 -28.88 -16.27 16.76
N ALA A 319 -27.79 -16.19 16.00
CA ALA A 319 -26.59 -15.47 16.42
C ALA A 319 -26.88 -14.00 16.74
N ASP A 320 -27.53 -13.27 15.83
CA ASP A 320 -27.87 -11.87 16.04
C ASP A 320 -28.75 -11.65 17.28
N ALA A 321 -29.77 -12.49 17.45
CA ALA A 321 -30.67 -12.42 18.60
C ALA A 321 -29.92 -12.67 19.92
N MET A 322 -29.06 -13.69 19.97
CA MET A 322 -28.27 -14.04 21.15
C MET A 322 -27.21 -12.98 21.48
N LEU A 323 -26.52 -12.45 20.47
CA LEU A 323 -25.51 -11.40 20.67
C LEU A 323 -26.16 -10.07 21.11
N GLN A 324 -27.33 -9.74 20.56
CA GLN A 324 -28.10 -8.58 21.03
C GLN A 324 -28.57 -8.79 22.47
N ARG A 325 -29.09 -9.98 22.81
CA ARG A 325 -29.48 -10.31 24.17
C ARG A 325 -28.31 -10.19 25.15
N ALA A 326 -27.11 -10.59 24.76
CA ALA A 326 -25.91 -10.41 25.57
C ALA A 326 -25.64 -8.93 25.88
N ILE A 327 -25.83 -8.03 24.90
CA ILE A 327 -25.69 -6.58 25.09
C ILE A 327 -26.76 -6.06 26.04
N ASP A 328 -28.02 -6.48 25.85
CA ASP A 328 -29.13 -6.07 26.70
C ASP A 328 -28.95 -6.51 28.16
N CYS A 329 -28.27 -7.64 28.37
CA CYS A 329 -27.86 -8.15 29.68
C CYS A 329 -26.58 -7.49 30.25
N GLY A 330 -26.03 -6.48 29.58
CA GLY A 330 -24.90 -5.68 30.07
C GLY A 330 -23.52 -6.04 29.50
N PHE A 331 -23.42 -6.90 28.49
CA PHE A 331 -22.14 -7.12 27.82
C PHE A 331 -21.71 -5.87 27.04
N PRO A 332 -20.44 -5.42 27.13
CA PRO A 332 -19.98 -4.22 26.42
C PRO A 332 -20.16 -4.34 24.90
N ARG A 333 -20.98 -3.45 24.33
CA ARG A 333 -21.29 -3.44 22.89
C ARG A 333 -20.04 -3.36 22.01
N GLU A 334 -19.06 -2.55 22.39
CA GLU A 334 -17.81 -2.36 21.63
C GLU A 334 -17.08 -3.69 21.38
N ARG A 335 -17.07 -4.59 22.38
CA ARG A 335 -16.48 -5.93 22.25
C ARG A 335 -17.30 -6.85 21.36
N MET A 336 -18.58 -6.55 21.16
CA MET A 336 -19.51 -7.34 20.35
C MET A 336 -19.48 -6.97 18.85
N LEU A 337 -19.04 -5.75 18.52
CA LEU A 337 -19.03 -5.24 17.15
C LEU A 337 -18.37 -6.18 16.12
N PRO A 338 -17.21 -6.83 16.40
CA PRO A 338 -16.61 -7.74 15.42
C PRO A 338 -17.51 -8.93 15.06
N TRP A 339 -18.19 -9.52 16.04
CA TRP A 339 -19.08 -10.67 15.81
C TRP A 339 -20.40 -10.27 15.12
N LEU A 340 -20.94 -9.09 15.45
CA LEU A 340 -22.09 -8.55 14.73
C LEU A 340 -21.73 -8.21 13.27
N ALA A 341 -20.54 -7.66 13.04
CA ALA A 341 -20.05 -7.37 11.70
C ALA A 341 -19.80 -8.64 10.90
N GLU A 342 -19.22 -9.68 11.53
CA GLU A 342 -19.06 -11.00 10.93
C GLU A 342 -20.41 -11.60 10.55
N THR A 343 -21.40 -11.59 11.45
CA THR A 343 -22.76 -12.08 11.17
C THR A 343 -23.39 -11.36 9.97
N ALA A 344 -23.30 -10.03 9.93
CA ALA A 344 -23.79 -9.23 8.81
C ALA A 344 -23.04 -9.52 7.50
N TYR A 345 -21.72 -9.72 7.56
CA TYR A 345 -20.90 -10.08 6.41
C TYR A 345 -21.28 -11.44 5.82
N LEU A 346 -21.49 -12.45 6.68
CA LEU A 346 -21.92 -13.78 6.26
C LEU A 346 -23.33 -13.75 5.64
N ARG A 347 -24.20 -12.83 6.07
CA ARG A 347 -25.50 -12.55 5.42
C ARG A 347 -25.40 -11.72 4.12
N ARG A 348 -24.20 -11.26 3.75
CA ARG A 348 -23.97 -10.30 2.65
C ARG A 348 -24.64 -8.92 2.85
N ASP A 349 -24.96 -8.56 4.08
CA ASP A 349 -25.45 -7.22 4.44
C ASP A 349 -24.28 -6.26 4.66
N PHE A 350 -23.66 -5.85 3.56
CA PHE A 350 -22.48 -5.00 3.59
C PHE A 350 -22.77 -3.58 4.09
N ALA A 351 -24.02 -3.12 4.02
CA ALA A 351 -24.41 -1.82 4.57
C ALA A 351 -24.30 -1.84 6.09
N ARG A 352 -24.80 -2.91 6.72
CA ARG A 352 -24.69 -3.10 8.17
C ARG A 352 -23.26 -3.36 8.62
N VAL A 353 -22.45 -4.10 7.85
CA VAL A 353 -21.01 -4.26 8.12
C VAL A 353 -20.31 -2.90 8.24
N ARG A 354 -20.53 -2.00 7.26
CA ARG A 354 -19.94 -0.65 7.29
C ARG A 354 -20.35 0.14 8.52
N LYS A 355 -21.63 0.09 8.89
CA LYS A 355 -22.15 0.78 10.08
C LYS A 355 -21.46 0.28 11.36
N LEU A 356 -21.42 -1.04 11.54
CA LEU A 356 -20.86 -1.66 12.75
C LEU A 356 -19.34 -1.44 12.88
N LEU A 357 -18.59 -1.54 11.76
CA LEU A 357 -17.15 -1.30 11.78
C LEU A 357 -16.79 0.19 11.91
N ALA A 358 -17.69 1.10 11.51
CA ALA A 358 -17.51 2.53 11.75
C ALA A 358 -17.62 2.90 13.23
N GLU A 359 -18.37 2.13 14.03
CA GLU A 359 -18.48 2.31 15.49
C GLU A 359 -17.18 1.94 16.23
N MET A 360 -16.26 1.18 15.59
CA MET A 360 -15.00 0.76 16.22
C MET A 360 -13.92 1.85 16.18
N ASP A 361 -13.23 2.08 17.30
CA ASP A 361 -12.03 2.93 17.33
C ASP A 361 -10.86 2.23 16.62
N ASN A 362 -10.19 2.94 15.70
CA ASN A 362 -9.04 2.43 14.96
C ASN A 362 -7.77 2.39 15.82
N ARG A 363 -7.68 3.19 16.89
CA ARG A 363 -6.45 3.41 17.65
C ARG A 363 -5.98 2.20 18.47
N ALA A 364 -6.90 1.29 18.81
CA ALA A 364 -6.61 0.06 19.55
C ALA A 364 -6.61 -1.20 18.69
N ALA A 365 -6.79 -1.06 17.36
CA ALA A 365 -6.89 -2.20 16.46
C ALA A 365 -5.51 -2.80 16.14
N THR A 366 -5.45 -4.14 16.04
CA THR A 366 -4.27 -4.82 15.50
C THR A 366 -4.04 -4.41 14.04
N PRO A 367 -2.80 -4.48 13.50
CA PRO A 367 -2.54 -4.10 12.10
C PRO A 367 -3.44 -4.79 11.07
N THR A 368 -3.78 -6.06 11.31
CA THR A 368 -4.70 -6.84 10.48
C THR A 368 -6.13 -6.29 10.53
N LEU A 369 -6.62 -5.93 11.72
CA LEU A 369 -7.94 -5.35 11.90
C LEU A 369 -7.98 -3.91 11.37
N ALA A 370 -6.89 -3.15 11.52
CA ALA A 370 -6.76 -1.80 10.96
C ALA A 370 -6.97 -1.79 9.45
N ALA A 371 -6.36 -2.73 8.71
CA ALA A 371 -6.57 -2.87 7.27
C ALA A 371 -8.04 -3.16 6.89
N VAL A 372 -8.73 -3.98 7.70
CA VAL A 372 -10.17 -4.24 7.53
C VAL A 372 -10.99 -2.99 7.80
N LEU A 373 -10.71 -2.27 8.89
CA LEU A 373 -11.37 -1.02 9.23
C LEU A 373 -11.17 0.03 8.15
N ASP A 374 -9.96 0.17 7.60
CA ASP A 374 -9.64 1.13 6.53
C ASP A 374 -10.34 0.81 5.21
N PHE A 375 -10.57 -0.48 4.91
CA PHE A 375 -11.35 -0.89 3.75
C PHE A 375 -12.84 -0.55 3.89
N TRP A 376 -13.42 -0.82 5.06
CA TRP A 376 -14.86 -0.68 5.28
C TRP A 376 -15.29 0.72 5.73
N LYS A 377 -14.40 1.50 6.36
CA LYS A 377 -14.71 2.87 6.75
C LYS A 377 -14.85 3.75 5.50
N PRO A 378 -15.89 4.59 5.42
CA PRO A 378 -16.05 5.50 4.31
C PRO A 378 -14.82 6.41 4.26
N ARG A 379 -14.11 6.34 3.14
CA ARG A 379 -13.12 7.32 2.75
C ARG A 379 -13.82 8.68 2.76
N GLY A 380 -13.43 9.55 3.69
CA GLY A 380 -13.94 10.93 3.70
C GLY A 380 -13.73 11.60 2.33
N PRO A 381 -14.43 12.69 2.00
CA PRO A 381 -14.38 13.32 0.68
C PRO A 381 -12.97 13.72 0.19
N ASN A 382 -11.96 13.72 1.07
CA ASN A 382 -10.54 13.95 0.75
C ASN A 382 -9.66 12.70 0.59
N ALA A 383 -10.21 11.49 0.72
CA ALA A 383 -9.41 10.28 0.60
C ALA A 383 -9.25 9.92 -0.89
N ALA A 384 -8.00 10.03 -1.35
CA ALA A 384 -7.57 9.78 -2.72
C ALA A 384 -8.23 8.52 -3.31
N GLN A 385 -8.77 8.69 -4.53
CA GLN A 385 -9.42 7.61 -5.28
C GLN A 385 -8.49 6.39 -5.38
N PRO A 386 -9.03 5.16 -5.23
CA PRO A 386 -8.25 3.96 -5.43
C PRO A 386 -7.76 3.94 -6.87
N ARG A 387 -6.44 3.80 -7.06
CA ARG A 387 -5.85 3.49 -8.36
C ARG A 387 -6.43 2.15 -8.82
N THR A 388 -7.27 2.18 -9.85
CA THR A 388 -7.58 1.01 -10.66
C THR A 388 -6.26 0.47 -11.22
N ILE A 389 -6.07 -0.83 -11.05
CA ILE A 389 -4.89 -1.61 -11.49
C ILE A 389 -4.78 -1.55 -13.01
#